data_AF-A0A1V4VYY7-F1
#
_entry.id   AF-A0A1V4VYY7-F1
#
_cell.length_a   1.000
_cell.length_b   1.000
_cell.length_c   1.000
_cell.angle_alpha   90.00
_cell.angle_beta   90.00
_cell.angle_gamma   90.00
#
_symmetry.space_group_name_H-M   'P 1'
#
loop_
_entity.id
_entity.type
_entity.pdbx_description
1 polymer ?
#
loop_
_entity_poly.entity_id
_entity_poly.type
_entity_poly.pdbx_seq_one_letter_code
_entity_poly.pdbx_strand_id
1 'polypeptide(L)'
;MNENNTILFLNWPEAWNAGGEVAGGKGWNLGRLHRYGFNIPLGGVLSVGAYQRFIEENRLLADITDIARIVTIDAIVEKEAERCSSGRKNGLLLQCRHI
;
A
#
# COMPACT_ATOMS: atom_id res chain seq x y z
N MET A 1 21.37 23.57 -2.72
CA MET A 1 20.30 22.55 -2.72
C MET A 1 19.06 23.28 -2.29
N ASN A 2 18.10 23.44 -3.19
CA ASN A 2 16.94 24.29 -2.95
C ASN A 2 16.05 23.59 -1.94
N GLU A 3 15.67 24.32 -0.89
CA GLU A 3 14.67 23.90 0.08
C GLU A 3 13.31 23.83 -0.64
N ASN A 4 13.09 22.75 -1.39
CA ASN A 4 11.80 22.46 -1.98
C ASN A 4 10.86 22.18 -0.80
N ASN A 5 10.04 23.17 -0.46
CA ASN A 5 8.99 23.05 0.55
C ASN A 5 8.00 21.94 0.15
N THR A 6 8.38 20.70 0.44
CA THR A 6 7.66 19.51 0.02
C THR A 6 6.49 19.36 0.97
N ILE A 7 5.28 19.62 0.47
CA ILE A 7 4.04 19.45 1.24
C ILE A 7 3.93 17.96 1.63
N LEU A 8 3.93 17.68 2.93
CA LEU A 8 3.95 16.31 3.46
C LEU A 8 2.54 15.74 3.69
N PHE A 9 1.60 16.59 4.06
CA PHE A 9 0.22 16.21 4.38
C PHE A 9 -0.74 17.13 3.64
N LEU A 10 -1.81 16.55 3.13
CA LEU A 10 -2.85 17.25 2.37
C LEU A 10 -4.21 16.92 3.01
N ASN A 11 -4.97 17.93 3.45
CA ASN A 11 -6.38 17.75 3.75
C ASN A 11 -7.20 17.48 2.46
N TRP A 12 -8.49 17.15 2.57
CA TRP A 12 -9.31 16.82 1.38
C TRP A 12 -9.36 17.90 0.29
N PRO A 13 -9.58 19.20 0.62
CA PRO A 13 -9.44 20.28 -0.36
C PRO A 13 -8.07 20.34 -1.05
N GLU A 14 -6.99 20.21 -0.28
CA GLU A 14 -5.62 20.24 -0.80
C GLU A 14 -5.32 19.01 -1.67
N ALA A 15 -5.78 17.83 -1.27
CA ALA A 15 -5.59 16.58 -2.02
C ALA A 15 -6.31 16.63 -3.38
N TRP A 16 -7.49 17.24 -3.44
CA TRP A 16 -8.17 17.50 -4.71
C TRP A 16 -7.36 18.41 -5.63
N ASN A 17 -6.86 19.54 -5.09
CA ASN A 17 -6.11 20.53 -5.85
C ASN A 17 -4.73 20.01 -6.30
N ALA A 18 -4.08 19.17 -5.49
CA ALA A 18 -2.74 18.65 -5.77
C ALA A 18 -2.72 17.54 -6.83
N GLY A 19 -3.86 16.90 -7.10
CA GLY A 19 -3.97 15.85 -8.12
C GLY A 19 -3.45 14.48 -7.68
N GLY A 20 -3.70 13.47 -8.54
CA GLY A 20 -3.37 12.08 -8.26
C GLY A 20 -1.86 11.78 -8.17
N GLU A 21 -1.03 12.58 -8.82
CA GLU A 21 0.44 12.40 -8.78
C GLU A 21 1.03 12.75 -7.41
N VAL A 22 0.40 13.68 -6.68
CA VAL A 22 0.88 14.12 -5.36
C VAL A 22 0.11 13.45 -4.23
N ALA A 23 -1.21 13.31 -4.36
CA ALA A 23 -2.09 12.73 -3.33
C ALA A 23 -2.31 11.21 -3.48
N GLY A 24 -1.85 10.61 -4.58
CA GLY A 24 -2.23 9.26 -4.99
C GLY A 24 -3.67 9.17 -5.52
N GLY A 25 -3.96 8.13 -6.32
CA GLY A 25 -5.29 7.98 -6.93
C GLY A 25 -6.44 7.84 -5.93
N LYS A 26 -6.19 7.24 -4.75
CA LYS A 26 -7.19 7.12 -3.68
C LYS A 26 -7.41 8.44 -2.93
N GLY A 27 -6.33 9.09 -2.51
CA GLY A 27 -6.39 10.37 -1.79
C GLY A 27 -7.04 11.46 -2.65
N TRP A 28 -6.69 11.52 -3.93
CA TRP A 28 -7.33 12.42 -4.89
C TRP A 28 -8.83 12.15 -5.05
N ASN A 29 -9.25 10.88 -5.14
CA ASN A 29 -10.67 10.53 -5.20
C ASN A 29 -11.43 10.89 -3.91
N LEU A 30 -10.84 10.75 -2.72
CA LEU A 30 -11.46 11.23 -1.47
C LEU A 30 -11.61 12.75 -1.47
N GLY A 31 -10.61 13.50 -1.95
CA GLY A 31 -10.71 14.94 -2.17
C GLY A 31 -11.86 15.32 -3.11
N ARG A 32 -12.08 14.53 -4.17
CA ARG A 32 -13.23 14.70 -5.08
C ARG A 32 -14.56 14.51 -4.38
N LEU A 33 -14.70 13.43 -3.61
CA LEU A 33 -15.94 13.15 -2.87
C LEU A 33 -16.26 14.28 -1.89
N HIS A 34 -15.25 14.77 -1.17
CA HIS A 34 -15.40 15.94 -0.29
C HIS A 34 -15.87 17.18 -1.07
N ARG A 35 -15.24 17.49 -2.21
CA ARG A 35 -15.61 18.62 -3.08
C ARG A 35 -17.07 18.53 -3.56
N TYR A 36 -17.56 17.34 -3.86
CA TYR A 36 -18.93 17.12 -4.31
C TYR A 36 -19.96 17.01 -3.17
N GLY A 37 -19.55 17.22 -1.91
CA GLY A 37 -20.45 17.26 -0.76
C GLY A 37 -20.87 15.90 -0.23
N PHE A 38 -20.17 14.83 -0.59
CA PHE A 38 -20.39 13.52 0.04
C PHE A 38 -19.92 13.55 1.50
N ASN A 39 -20.69 12.92 2.37
CA ASN A 39 -20.30 12.72 3.76
C ASN A 39 -19.21 11.65 3.84
N ILE A 40 -17.96 12.08 3.96
CA ILE A 40 -16.79 11.21 4.15
C ILE A 40 -16.14 11.50 5.50
N PRO A 41 -15.39 10.56 6.08
CA PRO A 41 -14.62 10.82 7.30
C PRO A 41 -13.69 12.02 7.15
N LEU A 42 -13.60 12.85 8.19
CA LEU A 42 -12.62 13.93 8.25
C LEU A 42 -11.20 13.35 8.20
N GLY A 43 -10.31 14.03 7.47
CA GLY A 43 -8.94 13.58 7.35
C GLY A 43 -8.20 14.21 6.18
N GLY A 44 -7.18 13.47 5.73
CA GLY A 44 -6.28 13.85 4.66
C GLY A 44 -5.42 12.68 4.23
N VAL A 45 -4.40 12.97 3.42
CA VAL A 45 -3.47 11.99 2.88
C VAL A 45 -2.03 12.49 3.04
N LEU A 46 -1.12 11.56 3.36
CA LEU A 46 0.32 11.83 3.24
C LEU A 46 0.70 11.83 1.77
N SER A 47 1.40 12.87 1.35
CA SER A 47 1.76 13.03 -0.07
C SER A 47 2.77 11.98 -0.51
N VAL A 48 2.88 11.80 -1.83
CA VAL A 48 3.98 11.04 -2.44
C VAL A 48 5.34 11.61 -2.02
N GLY A 49 5.44 12.93 -1.87
CA GLY A 49 6.65 13.59 -1.39
C GLY A 49 7.02 13.23 0.05
N ALA A 50 6.04 12.97 0.92
CA ALA A 50 6.32 12.47 2.26
C ALA A 50 6.92 11.06 2.25
N TYR A 51 6.39 10.19 1.39
CA TYR A 51 6.96 8.85 1.20
C TYR A 51 8.38 8.93 0.62
N GLN A 52 8.61 9.74 -0.41
CA GLN A 52 9.94 9.94 -1.00
C GLN A 52 10.96 10.41 0.03
N ARG A 53 10.64 11.45 0.82
CA ARG A 53 11.54 11.92 1.89
C ARG A 53 11.82 10.86 2.94
N PHE A 54 10.81 10.11 3.35
CA PHE A 54 11.02 9.01 4.31
C PHE A 54 12.01 7.96 3.76
N ILE A 55 11.89 7.58 2.48
CA ILE A 55 12.80 6.62 1.86
C ILE A 55 14.22 7.17 1.73
N GLU A 56 14.36 8.42 1.32
CA GLU A 56 15.64 9.11 1.15
C GLU A 56 16.38 9.29 2.48
N GLU A 57 15.70 9.83 3.50
CA GLU A 57 16.29 10.12 4.81
C GLU A 57 16.74 8.85 5.54
N ASN A 58 16.03 7.74 5.33
CA ASN A 58 16.36 6.44 5.92
C ASN A 58 17.24 5.57 5.00
N ARG A 59 17.63 6.06 3.81
CA ARG A 59 18.47 5.35 2.83
C ARG A 59 17.94 3.97 2.43
N LEU A 60 16.62 3.80 2.41
CA LEU A 60 15.97 2.49 2.24
C LEU A 60 15.90 2.02 0.79
N LEU A 61 16.23 2.87 -0.19
CA LEU A 61 16.03 2.56 -1.60
C LEU A 61 16.83 1.34 -2.07
N ALA A 62 18.07 1.19 -1.60
CA ALA A 62 18.92 0.05 -1.93
C ALA A 62 18.30 -1.25 -1.41
N ASP A 63 17.98 -1.30 -0.12
CA ASP A 63 17.39 -2.48 0.53
C ASP A 63 16.06 -2.87 -0.11
N ILE A 64 15.18 -1.90 -0.39
CA ILE A 64 13.90 -2.13 -1.07
C ILE A 64 14.13 -2.73 -2.45
N THR A 65 15.08 -2.20 -3.21
CA THR A 65 15.39 -2.69 -4.56
C THR A 65 15.95 -4.10 -4.51
N ASP A 66 16.86 -4.39 -3.59
CA ASP A 66 17.47 -5.70 -3.45
C ASP A 66 16.43 -6.76 -3.04
N ILE A 67 15.59 -6.45 -2.05
CA ILE A 67 14.50 -7.35 -1.63
C ILE A 67 13.51 -7.55 -2.77
N ALA A 68 13.09 -6.48 -3.46
CA ALA A 68 12.13 -6.58 -4.56
C ALA A 68 12.63 -7.44 -5.72
N ARG A 69 13.95 -7.52 -5.95
CA ARG A 69 14.55 -8.41 -6.96
C ARG A 69 14.54 -9.88 -6.57
N ILE A 70 14.57 -10.20 -5.27
CA ILE A 70 14.60 -11.57 -4.76
C ILE A 70 13.20 -12.19 -4.74
N VAL A 71 12.14 -11.38 -4.70
CA VAL A 71 10.76 -11.85 -4.80
C VAL A 71 10.46 -12.31 -6.23
N THR A 72 10.70 -13.60 -6.49
CA THR A 72 10.26 -14.27 -7.71
C THR A 72 8.80 -14.72 -7.56
N ILE A 73 8.10 -14.88 -8.68
CA ILE A 73 6.70 -15.36 -8.71
C ILE A 73 6.57 -16.71 -7.98
N ASP A 74 7.61 -17.55 -8.02
CA ASP A 74 7.66 -18.84 -7.32
C ASP A 74 7.57 -18.71 -5.79
N ALA A 75 8.16 -17.65 -5.21
CA ALA A 75 8.12 -17.40 -3.77
C ALA A 75 6.73 -16.96 -3.25
N ILE A 76 5.84 -16.50 -4.14
CA ILE A 76 4.45 -16.13 -3.80
C ILE A 76 3.56 -17.37 -3.77
N VAL A 77 3.85 -18.38 -4.61
CA VAL A 77 3.03 -19.60 -4.73
C VAL A 77 3.22 -20.56 -3.56
N GLU A 78 4.41 -20.62 -2.95
CA GLU A 78 4.67 -21.52 -1.81
C GLU A 78 3.88 -21.15 -0.55
N LYS A 79 3.47 -19.88 -0.36
CA LYS A 79 2.78 -19.47 0.87
C LYS A 79 1.28 -19.79 0.93
N GLU A 80 0.65 -20.14 -0.19
CA GLU A 80 -0.75 -20.60 -0.22
C GLU A 80 -0.87 -22.13 -0.14
N ALA A 81 0.23 -22.88 -0.32
CA ALA A 81 0.21 -24.35 -0.22
C ALA A 81 0.31 -24.87 1.23
N GLU A 82 0.79 -24.05 2.19
CA GLU A 82 0.97 -24.51 3.57
C GLU A 82 -0.32 -24.45 4.42
N ARG A 83 -1.35 -23.71 3.99
CA ARG A 83 -2.69 -23.76 4.63
C ARG A 83 -3.48 -25.02 4.27
N CYS A 84 -2.98 -25.84 3.35
CA CYS A 84 -3.49 -27.19 3.11
C CYS A 84 -2.37 -28.23 3.21
N SER A 85 -1.43 -28.06 4.15
CA SER A 85 -0.61 -29.19 4.59
C SER A 85 -1.51 -30.16 5.35
N SER A 86 -2.04 -31.12 4.59
CA SER A 86 -2.73 -32.32 5.05
C SER A 86 -1.95 -32.96 6.20
N GLY A 87 -2.36 -32.66 7.44
CA GLY A 87 -1.88 -33.33 8.63
C GLY A 87 -2.31 -34.79 8.60
N ARG A 88 -1.40 -35.69 8.21
CA ARG A 88 -1.57 -37.12 8.44
C ARG A 88 -1.27 -37.40 9.91
N LYS A 89 -2.29 -37.34 10.78
CA LYS A 89 -2.24 -38.04 12.08
C LYS A 89 -3.14 -39.26 11.99
N ASN A 90 -2.53 -40.44 12.14
CA ASN A 90 -3.20 -41.72 12.35
C ASN A 90 -4.20 -42.16 11.27
N GLY A 91 -3.77 -42.17 10.00
CA GLY A 91 -4.38 -43.05 8.98
C GLY A 91 -5.81 -42.75 8.54
N LEU A 92 -6.39 -41.58 8.86
CA LEU A 92 -7.70 -41.20 8.33
C LEU A 92 -7.58 -40.09 7.28
N LEU A 93 -8.07 -40.37 6.07
CA LEU A 93 -8.17 -39.42 4.98
C LEU A 93 -9.38 -38.50 5.24
N LEU A 94 -9.16 -37.26 5.68
CA LEU A 94 -10.22 -36.24 5.66
C LEU A 94 -10.28 -35.64 4.26
N GLN A 95 -11.29 -36.04 3.48
CA GLN A 95 -11.70 -35.26 2.31
C GLN A 95 -12.46 -34.01 2.79
N CYS A 96 -12.02 -32.82 2.37
CA CYS A 96 -12.83 -31.61 2.43
C CYS A 96 -14.11 -31.84 1.61
N ARG A 97 -15.26 -31.96 2.28
CA ARG A 97 -16.56 -31.79 1.63
C ARG A 97 -16.79 -30.29 1.46
N HIS A 98 -17.01 -29.87 0.21
CA HIS A 98 -17.61 -28.57 -0.07
C HIS A 98 -19.01 -28.52 0.54
N ILE A 99 -19.19 -27.71 1.59
CA ILE A 99 -20.15 -26.59 1.67
C ILE A 99 -19.47 -25.49 2.47
#